data_AF-A0A067BVT6-F1
#
_entry.id   AF-A0A067BVT6-F1
#
_cell.length_a   1.000
_cell.length_b   1.000
_cell.length_c   1.000
_cell.angle_alpha   90.00
_cell.angle_beta   90.00
_cell.angle_gamma   90.00
#
_symmetry.space_group_name_H-M   'P 1'
#
loop_
_entity.id
_entity.type
_entity.pdbx_description
1 polymer ?
#
loop_
_entity_poly.entity_id
_entity_poly.type
_entity_poly.pdbx_seq_one_letter_code
_entity_poly.pdbx_strand_id
1 'polypeptide(L)'
;MTQSIDPKMVYRRSPMDADESNYYVSREFASEDRIVFLTGNFNQDALQPVNEMWRPRMFLLERVGPSKTRLRWVSCTGPRIDRGVPMTWREDMASLDLDVSDLSDDAQFTQYQHVLERSWMPLLVSDFAFLANNADATDAAPLIT
;
A
#
# COMPACT_ATOMS: atom_id res chain seq x y z
N MET A 1 14.07 -24.60 3.92
CA MET A 1 13.16 -24.74 2.77
C MET A 1 13.41 -23.53 1.88
N THR A 2 14.13 -23.68 0.78
CA THR A 2 14.36 -22.58 -0.17
C THR A 2 13.16 -22.53 -1.11
N GLN A 3 12.22 -21.65 -0.81
CA GLN A 3 11.12 -21.31 -1.72
C GLN A 3 11.73 -20.50 -2.86
N SER A 4 11.75 -21.05 -4.07
CA SER A 4 12.03 -20.25 -5.26
C SER A 4 10.98 -19.15 -5.37
N ILE A 5 11.42 -17.93 -5.71
CA ILE A 5 10.52 -16.82 -6.03
C ILE A 5 9.60 -17.25 -7.18
N ASP A 6 8.30 -17.01 -7.05
CA ASP A 6 7.34 -17.35 -8.11
C ASP A 6 7.65 -16.55 -9.39
N PRO A 7 7.67 -17.18 -10.57
CA PRO A 7 8.06 -16.50 -11.82
C PRO A 7 7.06 -15.42 -12.27
N LYS A 8 5.82 -15.43 -11.76
CA LYS A 8 4.82 -14.39 -12.03
C LYS A 8 4.86 -13.25 -10.99
N MET A 9 5.82 -13.29 -10.06
CA MET A 9 5.99 -12.24 -9.07
C MET A 9 6.62 -11.02 -9.73
N VAL A 10 5.98 -9.86 -9.56
CA VAL A 10 6.43 -8.58 -10.12
C VAL A 10 6.85 -7.66 -8.99
N TYR A 11 8.08 -7.18 -9.03
CA TYR A 11 8.57 -6.14 -8.13
C TYR A 11 8.31 -4.75 -8.70
N ARG A 12 7.89 -3.81 -7.85
CA ARG A 12 7.69 -2.40 -8.21
C ARG A 12 8.18 -1.49 -7.09
N ARG A 13 8.73 -0.33 -7.46
CA ARG A 13 9.09 0.74 -6.53
C ARG A 13 8.30 2.00 -6.90
N SER A 14 7.70 2.64 -5.91
CA SER A 14 7.04 3.94 -6.04
C SER A 14 7.64 4.91 -5.02
N PRO A 15 8.57 5.79 -5.42
CA PRO A 15 9.09 6.82 -4.53
C PRO A 15 7.95 7.77 -4.11
N MET A 16 7.87 8.11 -2.82
CA MET A 16 6.92 9.12 -2.32
C MET A 16 7.62 10.47 -2.15
N ASP A 17 8.76 10.47 -1.47
CA ASP A 17 9.64 11.63 -1.31
C ASP A 17 11.12 11.19 -1.29
N ALA A 18 12.01 12.05 -0.79
CA ALA A 18 13.44 11.78 -0.74
C ALA A 18 13.80 10.64 0.24
N ASP A 19 13.00 10.45 1.29
CA ASP A 19 13.29 9.58 2.43
C ASP A 19 12.34 8.36 2.48
N GLU A 20 11.19 8.41 1.79
CA GLU A 20 10.21 7.33 1.75
C GLU A 20 9.99 6.79 0.33
N SER A 21 10.10 5.47 0.20
CA SER A 21 9.72 4.73 -1.00
C SER A 21 8.84 3.54 -0.66
N ASN A 22 7.82 3.30 -1.48
CA ASN A 22 7.02 2.08 -1.40
C ASN A 22 7.61 0.98 -2.29
N TYR A 23 7.97 -0.14 -1.67
CA TYR A 23 8.38 -1.35 -2.38
C TYR A 23 7.23 -2.33 -2.42
N TYR A 24 6.75 -2.65 -3.61
CA TYR A 24 5.63 -3.56 -3.81
C TYR A 24 6.10 -4.86 -4.45
N VAL A 25 5.55 -5.95 -3.94
CA VAL A 25 5.55 -7.25 -4.60
C VAL A 25 4.12 -7.56 -4.99
N SER A 26 3.92 -7.79 -6.28
CA SER A 26 2.64 -8.15 -6.85
C SER A 26 2.67 -9.58 -7.37
N ARG A 27 1.58 -10.32 -7.22
CA ARG A 27 1.40 -11.65 -7.80
C ARG A 27 -0.05 -11.86 -8.23
N GLU A 28 -0.22 -12.48 -9.39
CA GLU A 28 -1.52 -12.91 -9.89
C GLU A 28 -1.84 -14.33 -9.45
N PHE A 29 -3.06 -14.53 -8.96
CA PHE A 29 -3.67 -15.83 -8.70
C PHE A 29 -4.91 -15.97 -9.56
N ALA A 30 -4.90 -16.93 -10.49
CA ALA A 30 -6.01 -17.20 -11.38
C ALA A 30 -6.59 -18.59 -11.09
N SER A 31 -7.91 -18.65 -10.96
CA SER A 31 -8.73 -19.86 -10.99
C SER A 31 -9.81 -19.70 -12.06
N GLU A 32 -10.57 -20.76 -12.35
CA GLU A 32 -11.63 -20.73 -13.37
C GLU A 32 -12.63 -19.59 -13.14
N ASP A 33 -13.05 -19.37 -11.89
CA ASP A 33 -14.08 -18.37 -11.57
C ASP A 33 -13.54 -16.98 -11.18
N ARG A 34 -12.21 -16.85 -10.98
CA ARG A 34 -11.68 -15.67 -10.29
C ARG A 34 -10.22 -15.41 -10.63
N ILE A 35 -9.93 -14.13 -10.88
CA ILE A 35 -8.55 -13.61 -10.94
C ILE A 35 -8.37 -12.66 -9.77
N VAL A 36 -7.30 -12.86 -8.99
CA VAL A 36 -6.90 -12.02 -7.86
C VAL A 36 -5.49 -11.51 -8.09
N PHE A 37 -5.31 -10.19 -8.13
CA PHE A 37 -3.99 -9.60 -8.02
C PHE A 37 -3.75 -9.19 -6.57
N LEU A 38 -2.77 -9.82 -5.95
CA LEU A 38 -2.29 -9.46 -4.61
C LEU A 38 -1.11 -8.51 -4.77
N THR A 39 -1.16 -7.36 -4.12
CA THR A 39 -0.01 -6.46 -3.99
C THR A 39 0.21 -6.17 -2.52
N GLY A 40 1.37 -6.57 -2.01
CA GLY A 40 1.81 -6.24 -0.65
C GLY A 40 3.08 -5.41 -0.74
N ASN A 41 3.25 -4.45 0.17
CA ASN A 41 4.56 -3.83 0.34
C ASN A 41 5.43 -4.58 1.34
N PHE A 42 6.74 -4.39 1.23
CA PHE A 42 7.71 -4.90 2.19
C PHE A 42 8.68 -3.79 2.62
N ASN A 43 9.42 -4.06 3.68
CA ASN A 43 10.17 -3.07 4.43
C ASN A 43 11.35 -2.46 3.67
N GLN A 44 12.19 -3.29 3.09
CA GLN A 44 13.48 -2.87 2.53
C GLN A 44 13.89 -3.78 1.37
N ASP A 45 14.23 -3.18 0.25
CA ASP A 45 15.05 -3.81 -0.80
C ASP A 45 16.52 -3.44 -0.55
N ALA A 46 17.38 -4.43 -0.28
CA ALA A 46 18.81 -4.19 0.00
C ALA A 46 19.58 -3.58 -1.18
N LEU A 47 19.00 -3.60 -2.40
CA LEU A 47 19.55 -2.94 -3.58
C LEU A 47 19.16 -1.46 -3.69
N GLN A 48 18.34 -0.95 -2.78
CA GLN A 48 17.84 0.42 -2.75
C GLN A 48 18.33 1.15 -1.48
N PRO A 49 18.29 2.50 -1.44
CA PRO A 49 18.50 3.26 -0.21
C PRO A 49 17.63 2.75 0.95
N VAL A 50 18.13 2.93 2.17
CA VAL A 50 17.41 2.52 3.38
C VAL A 50 16.10 3.30 3.47
N ASN A 51 14.99 2.57 3.58
CA ASN A 51 13.67 3.11 3.75
C ASN A 51 13.38 3.24 5.24
N GLU A 52 13.69 4.41 5.77
CA GLU A 52 13.63 4.67 7.22
C GLU A 52 12.19 4.69 7.73
N MET A 53 11.24 5.07 6.87
CA MET A 53 9.83 5.19 7.18
C MET A 53 9.00 4.35 6.22
N TRP A 54 8.12 3.49 6.74
CA TRP A 54 7.18 2.75 5.92
C TRP A 54 6.04 2.17 6.76
N ARG A 55 4.96 1.73 6.10
CA ARG A 55 3.82 1.10 6.75
C ARG A 55 3.31 -0.08 5.92
N PRO A 56 3.13 -1.28 6.52
CA PRO A 56 2.57 -2.44 5.81
C PRO A 56 1.17 -2.17 5.24
N ARG A 57 0.97 -2.55 3.98
CA ARG A 57 -0.25 -2.41 3.19
C ARG A 57 -0.43 -3.61 2.29
N MET A 58 -1.69 -4.02 2.10
CA MET A 58 -2.05 -5.07 1.18
C MET A 58 -3.29 -4.67 0.36
N PHE A 59 -3.24 -4.92 -0.94
CA PHE A 59 -4.32 -4.68 -1.89
C PHE A 59 -4.67 -5.98 -2.60
N LEU A 60 -5.97 -6.20 -2.81
CA LEU A 60 -6.50 -7.31 -3.60
C LEU A 60 -7.40 -6.75 -4.70
N LEU A 61 -7.09 -7.04 -5.95
CA LEU A 61 -7.95 -6.75 -7.09
C LEU A 61 -8.66 -8.02 -7.54
N GLU A 62 -9.98 -8.05 -7.45
CA GLU A 62 -10.82 -9.18 -7.85
C GLU A 62 -11.59 -8.84 -9.14
N ARG A 63 -11.43 -9.61 -10.21
CA ARG A 63 -12.31 -9.46 -11.39
C ARG A 63 -13.72 -9.95 -11.03
N VAL A 64 -14.74 -9.10 -11.20
CA VAL A 64 -16.15 -9.42 -10.91
C VAL A 64 -17.05 -9.37 -12.16
N GLY A 65 -16.48 -8.99 -13.31
CA GLY A 65 -17.13 -9.02 -14.61
C GLY A 65 -16.18 -8.61 -15.73
N PRO A 66 -16.63 -8.65 -17.00
CA PRO A 66 -15.78 -8.38 -18.16
C PRO A 66 -15.08 -7.01 -18.14
N SER A 67 -15.74 -5.99 -17.59
CA SER A 67 -15.28 -4.60 -17.50
C SER A 67 -15.26 -4.09 -16.06
N LYS A 68 -15.31 -4.99 -15.06
CA LYS A 68 -15.44 -4.59 -13.66
C LYS A 68 -14.48 -5.36 -12.76
N THR A 69 -13.70 -4.60 -12.01
CA THR A 69 -12.79 -5.09 -10.99
C THR A 69 -13.20 -4.49 -9.65
N ARG A 70 -13.20 -5.31 -8.60
CA ARG A 70 -13.35 -4.88 -7.22
C ARG A 70 -11.96 -4.75 -6.61
N LEU A 71 -11.62 -3.56 -6.14
CA LEU A 71 -10.47 -3.36 -5.27
C LEU A 71 -10.90 -3.58 -3.82
N ARG A 72 -10.30 -4.57 -3.14
CA ARG A 72 -10.33 -4.71 -1.69
C ARG A 72 -9.00 -4.17 -1.16
N TRP A 73 -9.08 -3.29 -0.19
CA TRP A 73 -7.90 -2.82 0.54
C TRP A 73 -7.94 -3.37 1.95
N VAL A 74 -6.80 -3.88 2.41
CA VAL A 74 -6.62 -4.37 3.77
C VAL A 74 -5.55 -3.52 4.42
N SER A 75 -6.03 -2.57 5.21
CA SER A 75 -5.26 -1.46 5.75
C SER A 75 -4.96 -1.66 7.23
N CYS A 76 -4.50 -2.85 7.62
CA CYS A 76 -4.21 -3.10 9.04
C CYS A 76 -3.40 -4.38 9.25
N THR A 77 -2.24 -4.51 8.60
CA THR A 77 -1.38 -5.69 8.84
C THR A 77 -0.15 -5.38 9.70
N GLY A 78 0.09 -4.12 10.11
CA GLY A 78 1.16 -3.84 11.06
C GLY A 78 1.32 -2.36 11.43
N PRO A 79 2.15 -2.08 12.46
CA PRO A 79 2.46 -0.73 12.90
C PRO A 79 3.18 0.08 11.81
N ARG A 80 3.10 1.41 11.89
CA ARG A 80 4.04 2.28 11.16
C ARG A 80 5.43 2.01 11.69
N ILE A 81 6.40 1.95 10.80
CA ILE A 81 7.80 1.96 11.16
C ILE A 81 8.34 3.38 10.97
N ASP A 82 8.99 3.92 11.98
CA ASP A 82 9.68 5.20 11.94
C ASP A 82 11.14 4.99 12.37
N ARG A 83 12.08 5.32 11.50
CA ARG A 83 13.53 5.09 11.66
C ARG A 83 13.86 3.67 12.15
N GLY A 84 13.18 2.69 11.56
CA GLY A 84 13.34 1.27 11.91
C GLY A 84 12.64 0.80 13.19
N VAL A 85 11.93 1.69 13.90
CA VAL A 85 11.21 1.37 15.14
C VAL A 85 9.71 1.19 14.85
N PRO A 86 9.09 0.06 15.26
CA PRO A 86 7.65 -0.10 15.17
C PRO A 86 6.94 0.80 16.19
N MET A 87 6.04 1.65 15.70
CA MET A 87 5.28 2.60 16.49
C MET A 87 3.98 1.97 16.99
N THR A 88 3.64 2.22 18.25
CA THR A 88 2.28 1.99 18.74
C THR A 88 1.30 2.97 18.09
N TRP A 89 0.01 2.64 18.10
CA TRP A 89 -1.00 3.56 17.57
C TRP A 89 -1.03 4.89 18.32
N ARG A 90 -0.66 4.91 19.61
CA ARG A 90 -0.58 6.15 20.40
C ARG A 90 0.57 7.03 19.99
N GLU A 91 1.75 6.45 19.79
CA GLU A 91 2.94 7.21 19.36
C GLU A 91 2.74 7.74 17.93
N ASP A 92 2.14 6.95 17.04
CA ASP A 92 1.79 7.43 15.71
C ASP A 92 0.75 8.55 15.78
N MET A 93 -0.29 8.40 16.60
CA MET A 93 -1.30 9.45 16.80
C MET A 93 -0.71 10.73 17.41
N ALA A 94 0.21 10.62 18.36
CA ALA A 94 0.93 11.75 18.93
C ALA A 94 1.78 12.48 17.86
N SER A 95 2.35 11.74 16.89
CA SER A 95 3.09 12.32 15.76
C SER A 95 2.21 13.14 14.80
N LEU A 96 0.88 12.98 14.88
CA LEU A 96 -0.10 13.70 14.06
C LEU A 96 -0.59 14.99 14.75
N ASP A 97 0.00 15.35 15.90
CA ASP A 97 -0.32 16.56 16.68
C ASP A 97 -1.81 16.67 17.05
N LEU A 98 -2.44 15.51 17.32
CA LEU A 98 -3.83 15.41 17.72
C LEU A 98 -3.93 15.30 19.23
N ASP A 99 -4.50 16.33 19.87
CA ASP A 99 -4.86 16.26 21.28
C ASP A 99 -6.13 15.43 21.47
N VAL A 100 -5.97 14.28 22.13
CA VAL A 100 -7.06 13.36 22.47
C VAL A 100 -6.98 12.91 23.93
N SER A 101 -6.22 13.62 24.78
CA SER A 101 -5.97 13.17 26.16
C SER A 101 -7.24 13.05 27.00
N ASP A 102 -8.27 13.83 26.64
CA ASP A 102 -9.55 13.88 27.35
C ASP A 102 -10.51 12.75 26.94
N LEU A 103 -10.16 11.96 25.92
CA LEU A 103 -10.99 10.86 25.44
C LEU A 103 -10.71 9.57 26.21
N SER A 104 -11.72 8.72 26.33
CA SER A 104 -11.54 7.33 26.78
C SER A 104 -10.65 6.56 25.80
N ASP A 105 -10.08 5.44 26.25
CA ASP A 105 -9.17 4.67 25.42
C ASP A 105 -9.77 4.21 24.09
N ASP A 106 -10.99 3.68 24.15
CA ASP A 106 -11.76 3.25 22.98
C ASP A 106 -12.06 4.42 22.02
N ALA A 107 -12.31 5.61 22.57
CA ALA A 107 -12.55 6.82 21.78
C ALA A 107 -11.26 7.35 21.13
N GLN A 108 -10.12 7.28 21.83
CA GLN A 108 -8.81 7.60 21.25
C GLN A 108 -8.48 6.66 20.08
N PHE A 109 -8.71 5.35 20.25
CA PHE A 109 -8.46 4.37 19.19
C PHE A 109 -9.39 4.57 17.99
N THR A 110 -10.68 4.86 18.23
CA THR A 110 -11.65 5.18 17.16
C THR A 110 -11.23 6.43 16.39
N GLN A 111 -10.77 7.47 17.11
CA GLN A 111 -10.29 8.70 16.48
C GLN A 111 -9.03 8.44 15.63
N TYR A 112 -8.10 7.63 16.12
CA TYR A 112 -6.93 7.20 15.37
C TYR A 112 -7.34 6.51 14.05
N GLN A 113 -8.32 5.59 14.08
CA GLN A 113 -8.82 4.94 12.87
C GLN A 113 -9.36 5.95 11.84
N HIS A 114 -10.16 6.93 12.27
CA HIS A 114 -10.69 7.97 11.39
C HIS A 114 -9.61 8.87 10.78
N VAL A 115 -8.57 9.19 11.55
CA VAL A 115 -7.46 10.00 11.08
C VAL A 115 -6.64 9.25 10.06
N LEU A 116 -6.38 7.95 10.29
CA LEU A 116 -5.74 7.10 9.31
C LEU A 116 -6.57 7.03 8.02
N GLU A 117 -7.87 6.78 8.10
CA GLU A 117 -8.76 6.79 6.93
C GLU A 117 -8.62 8.09 6.14
N ARG A 118 -8.74 9.25 6.79
CA ARG A 118 -8.64 10.56 6.14
C ARG A 118 -7.26 10.82 5.53
N SER A 119 -6.20 10.46 6.23
CA SER A 119 -4.82 10.67 5.78
C SER A 119 -4.43 9.71 4.66
N TRP A 120 -5.10 8.56 4.55
CA TRP A 120 -4.77 7.52 3.58
C TRP A 120 -5.63 7.61 2.32
N MET A 121 -6.74 8.34 2.34
CA MET A 121 -7.55 8.61 1.14
C MET A 121 -6.75 9.20 -0.03
N PRO A 122 -5.83 10.17 0.16
CA PRO A 122 -4.99 10.66 -0.94
C PRO A 122 -4.07 9.57 -1.53
N LEU A 123 -3.51 8.70 -0.68
CA LEU A 123 -2.67 7.58 -1.10
C LEU A 123 -3.48 6.56 -1.90
N LEU A 124 -4.70 6.25 -1.44
CA LEU A 124 -5.64 5.40 -2.16
C LEU A 124 -6.02 5.98 -3.51
N VAL A 125 -6.25 7.29 -3.60
CA VAL A 125 -6.54 7.96 -4.88
C VAL A 125 -5.34 7.87 -5.82
N SER A 126 -4.13 8.06 -5.31
CA SER A 126 -2.89 7.88 -6.07
C SER A 126 -2.73 6.45 -6.57
N ASP A 127 -2.87 5.46 -5.69
CA ASP A 127 -2.79 4.05 -6.03
C ASP A 127 -3.89 3.64 -7.02
N PHE A 128 -5.10 4.17 -6.86
CA PHE A 128 -6.21 3.94 -7.78
C PHE A 128 -5.93 4.56 -9.15
N ALA A 129 -5.41 5.79 -9.21
CA ALA A 129 -5.02 6.44 -10.46
C ALA A 129 -3.90 5.65 -11.16
N PHE A 130 -2.91 5.15 -10.41
CA PHE A 130 -1.86 4.28 -10.93
C PHE A 130 -2.42 2.97 -11.52
N LEU A 131 -3.38 2.35 -10.83
CA LEU A 131 -4.01 1.11 -11.30
C LEU A 131 -4.97 1.35 -12.48
N ALA A 132 -5.65 2.50 -12.52
CA ALA A 132 -6.58 2.87 -13.58
C ALA A 132 -5.86 3.33 -14.87
N ASN A 133 -4.74 4.05 -14.76
CA ASN A 133 -3.98 4.58 -15.90
C ASN A 133 -3.18 3.52 -16.68
N ASN A 134 -3.31 2.24 -16.35
CA ASN A 134 -2.81 1.14 -17.19
C ASN A 134 -3.88 0.54 -18.11
N ALA A 135 -5.12 1.05 -18.09
CA ALA A 135 -6.19 0.59 -18.98
C ALA A 135 -6.15 1.23 -20.39
N ASP A 136 -5.41 2.32 -20.59
CA ASP A 136 -5.33 3.06 -21.87
C ASP A 136 -3.91 3.06 -22.49
N ALA A 137 -3.03 2.12 -22.12
CA ALA A 137 -1.73 1.96 -22.77
C ALA A 137 -1.79 1.18 -24.11
N THR A 138 -2.94 1.22 -24.78
CA THR A 138 -3.13 0.79 -26.18
C THR A 138 -3.80 1.91 -26.96
N ASP A 139 -3.17 3.08 -27.02
CA ASP A 139 -3.18 3.99 -28.18
C ASP A 139 -2.44 5.29 -27.84
N ALA A 140 -1.11 5.25 -27.86
CA ALA A 140 -0.31 6.45 -28.15
C ALA A 140 1.03 6.03 -28.74
N ALA A 141 1.20 6.37 -30.01
CA ALA A 141 2.31 6.06 -30.91
C ALA A 141 3.60 6.87 -30.56
N PRO A 142 4.70 6.75 -31.34
CA PRO A 142 6.08 6.69 -30.85
C PRO A 142 6.82 8.02 -30.66
N LEU A 143 7.95 7.90 -29.93
CA LEU A 143 9.24 8.62 -29.99
C LEU A 143 9.23 10.15 -30.17
N ILE A 144 9.93 10.85 -29.26
CA ILE A 144 10.93 11.84 -29.67
C ILE A 144 12.20 11.62 -28.85
N THR A 145 13.32 11.60 -29.58
CA THR A 145 14.74 11.52 -29.16
C THR A 145 15.18 12.58 -28.18
#